data_AF-A0A7V7L2M0-F1
#
_entry.id   AF-A0A7V7L2M0-F1
#
_cell.length_a   1.000
_cell.length_b   1.000
_cell.length_c   1.000
_cell.angle_alpha   90.00
_cell.angle_beta   90.00
_cell.angle_gamma   90.00
#
_symmetry.space_group_name_H-M   'P 1'
#
loop_
_entity.id
_entity.type
_entity.pdbx_description
1 polymer ?
#
loop_
_entity_poly.entity_id
_entity_poly.type
_entity_poly.pdbx_seq_one_letter_code
_entity_poly.pdbx_strand_id
1 'polypeptide(L)' 'MSKYNNKKVKLDGHVFDSKAEADYYSGLKIRQAAGEITSFELQPRFTLQPVFIKNGKKYQAM' A
#
# COMPACT_ATOMS: atom_id res chain seq x y z
N MET A 1 15.96 -15.97 1.78
CA MET A 1 15.35 -15.62 3.09
C MET A 1 14.86 -14.19 3.03
N SER A 2 13.62 -13.91 3.44
CA SER A 2 13.18 -12.50 3.58
C SER A 2 13.90 -11.89 4.79
N LYS A 3 14.33 -10.63 4.69
CA LYS A 3 15.17 -9.94 5.70
C LYS A 3 14.56 -9.98 7.12
N TYR A 4 13.24 -10.13 7.23
CA TYR A 4 12.48 -10.09 8.48
C TYR A 4 11.67 -11.37 8.76
N ASN A 5 11.78 -12.42 7.94
CA ASN A 5 10.94 -13.62 8.01
C ASN A 5 9.42 -13.32 8.10
N ASN A 6 8.98 -12.23 7.47
CA ASN A 6 7.58 -11.84 7.48
C ASN A 6 6.72 -12.91 6.79
N LYS A 7 5.61 -13.26 7.44
CA LYS A 7 4.60 -14.18 6.90
C LYS A 7 3.50 -13.37 6.25
N LYS A 8 3.10 -13.77 5.04
CA LYS A 8 1.91 -13.21 4.39
C LYS A 8 0.67 -13.55 5.22
N VAL A 9 -0.23 -12.58 5.38
CA VAL A 9 -1.47 -12.74 6.16
C VAL A 9 -2.65 -12.47 5.25
N LYS A 10 -3.67 -13.32 5.32
CA LYS A 10 -4.94 -13.10 4.64
C LYS A 10 -5.94 -12.52 5.63
N LEU A 11 -6.47 -11.33 5.33
CA LEU A 11 -7.46 -10.66 6.17
C LEU A 11 -8.46 -9.92 5.28
N ASP A 12 -9.76 -10.12 5.51
CA ASP A 12 -10.86 -9.51 4.76
C ASP A 12 -10.75 -9.64 3.23
N GLY A 13 -10.21 -10.76 2.75
CA GLY A 13 -10.00 -11.02 1.32
C GLY A 13 -8.72 -10.41 0.73
N HIS A 14 -7.99 -9.60 1.50
CA HIS A 14 -6.70 -9.03 1.12
C HIS A 14 -5.52 -9.87 1.62
N VAL A 15 -4.46 -9.93 0.82
CA VAL A 15 -3.19 -10.58 1.21
C VAL A 15 -2.19 -9.48 1.57
N PHE A 16 -1.83 -9.41 2.84
CA PHE A 16 -0.80 -8.50 3.36
C PHE A 16 0.56 -9.21 3.35
N ASP A 17 1.64 -8.45 3.11
CA ASP A 17 3.00 -9.01 3.07
C ASP A 17 3.60 -9.21 4.47
N SER A 18 2.99 -8.60 5.48
CA SER A 18 3.35 -8.81 6.89
C SER A 18 2.14 -8.74 7.83
N LYS A 19 2.32 -9.28 9.03
CA LYS A 19 1.35 -9.13 10.13
C LYS A 19 1.13 -7.66 10.52
N ALA A 20 2.20 -6.85 10.53
CA ALA A 20 2.12 -5.44 10.90
C ALA A 20 1.22 -4.64 9.93
N GLU A 21 1.25 -4.95 8.64
CA GLU A 21 0.36 -4.33 7.65
C GLU A 21 -1.11 -4.71 7.89
N ALA A 22 -1.37 -5.99 8.19
CA ALA A 22 -2.72 -6.46 8.52
C ALA A 22 -3.25 -5.82 9.81
N ASP A 23 -2.41 -5.71 10.85
CA ASP A 23 -2.74 -5.05 12.11
C ASP A 23 -3.04 -3.56 11.88
N TYR A 24 -2.26 -2.86 11.05
CA TYR A 24 -2.50 -1.47 10.70
C TYR A 24 -3.85 -1.28 9.96
N TYR A 25 -4.15 -2.13 8.98
CA TYR A 25 -5.44 -2.13 8.28
C TYR A 25 -6.61 -2.33 9.27
N SER A 26 -6.47 -3.24 10.22
CA SER A 26 -7.49 -3.46 11.25
C SER A 26 -7.73 -2.21 12.12
N GLY A 27 -6.66 -1.49 12.47
CA GLY A 27 -6.75 -0.21 13.18
C GLY A 27 -7.46 0.87 12.37
N LEU A 28 -7.23 0.94 11.06
CA LEU A 28 -7.94 1.88 10.17
C LEU A 28 -9.44 1.60 10.15
N LYS A 29 -9.87 0.32 10.14
CA LYS A 29 -11.28 -0.04 10.24
C LYS A 29 -11.91 0.42 11.55
N ILE A 30 -11.21 0.28 12.67
CA ILE A 30 -11.70 0.72 13.98
C ILE A 30 -11.88 2.24 13.98
N ARG A 31 -10.91 3.00 13.47
CA ARG A 31 -10.99 4.47 13.38
C ARG A 31 -12.07 4.94 12.41
N GLN A 32 -12.29 4.21 11.32
CA GLN A 32 -13.41 4.47 10.40
C GLN A 32 -14.75 4.24 11.11
N ALA A 33 -14.89 3.16 11.87
CA ALA A 33 -16.10 2.89 12.66
C ALA A 33 -16.32 3.92 13.78
N ALA A 34 -15.24 4.46 14.35
CA ALA A 34 -15.29 5.56 15.32
C ALA A 34 -15.61 6.93 14.70
N GLY A 35 -15.69 7.04 13.37
CA GLY A 35 -15.95 8.29 12.66
C GLY A 35 -14.73 9.23 12.54
N GLU A 36 -13.54 8.79 12.93
CA GLU A 36 -12.29 9.56 12.79
C GLU A 36 -11.79 9.59 11.35
N ILE A 37 -12.11 8.55 10.57
CA ILE A 37 -11.72 8.40 9.17
C ILE A 37 -12.99 8.24 8.34
N THR A 38 -13.18 9.10 7.33
CA THR A 38 -14.34 8.99 6.41
C THR A 38 -14.20 7.77 5.50
N SER A 39 -13.02 7.60 4.90
CA SER A 39 -12.68 6.47 4.06
C SER A 39 -11.16 6.31 3.96
N PHE A 40 -10.71 5.11 3.61
CA PHE A 40 -9.32 4.84 3.29
C PHE A 40 -9.24 3.83 2.15
N GLU A 41 -8.14 3.88 1.39
CA GLU A 41 -7.89 2.99 0.26
C GLU A 41 -6.68 2.11 0.54
N LEU A 42 -6.74 0.85 0.10
CA LEU A 42 -5.66 -0.10 0.28
C LEU A 42 -4.67 -0.01 -0.89
N GLN A 43 -3.40 0.29 -0.57
CA GLN A 43 -2.28 0.33 -1.52
C GLN A 43 -2.56 1.13 -2.81
N PRO A 44 -2.97 2.42 -2.70
CA PRO A 44 -3.13 3.28 -3.87
C PRO A 44 -1.82 3.38 -4.65
N ARG A 45 -1.90 3.26 -5.98
CA ARG A 45 -0.76 3.43 -6.87
C ARG A 45 -0.66 4.88 -7.29
N PHE A 46 0.48 5.50 -7.01
CA PHE A 46 0.78 6.85 -7.44
C PHE A 46 1.84 6.82 -8.53
N THR A 47 1.65 7.62 -9.58
CA THR A 47 2.71 7.94 -10.52
C THR A 47 3.54 9.06 -9.92
N LEU A 48 4.77 8.75 -9.53
CA LEU A 48 5.71 9.72 -8.98
C LEU A 48 6.23 10.64 -10.08
N GLN A 49 6.48 10.07 -11.26
CA GLN A 49 6.95 10.83 -12.41
C GLN A 49 6.27 10.36 -13.70
N PRO A 50 5.63 11.24 -14.47
CA PRO A 50 5.08 10.88 -15.77
C PRO A 50 6.20 10.59 -16.76
N VAL A 51 5.86 9.89 -17.85
CA VAL A 51 6.79 9.64 -18.96
C VAL A 51 7.31 10.98 -19.50
N PHE A 52 8.62 11.12 -19.63
CA PHE A 52 9.23 12.32 -20.18
C PHE A 52 10.46 11.99 -21.03
N ILE A 53 10.90 12.96 -21.84
CA ILE A 53 12.07 12.84 -22.69
C ILE A 53 13.13 13.82 -22.18
N LYS A 54 14.35 13.32 -21.95
CA LYS A 54 15.50 14.14 -21.59
C LYS A 54 16.68 13.75 -22.48
N ASN A 55 17.24 14.72 -23.18
CA ASN A 55 18.37 14.56 -24.11
C ASN A 55 18.15 13.42 -25.13
N GLY A 56 16.97 13.36 -25.73
CA GLY A 56 16.60 12.32 -26.70
C GLY A 56 16.33 10.93 -26.12
N LYS A 57 16.52 10.72 -24.81
CA LYS A 57 16.21 9.46 -24.12
C LYS A 57 14.83 9.53 -23.46
N LYS A 58 14.00 8.51 -23.69
CA LYS A 58 12.68 8.35 -23.08
C LYS A 58 12.81 7.70 -21.70
N TYR A 59 12.22 8.34 -20.69
CA TYR A 59 12.13 7.86 -19.31
C TYR A 59 10.70 7.42 -19.05
N GLN A 60 10.52 6.17 -18.61
CA GLN A 60 9.20 5.62 -18.31
C GLN A 60 8.66 6.16 -16.99
N ALA A 61 7.34 6.12 -16.85
CA ALA A 61 6.70 6.49 -15.61
C ALA A 61 7.11 5.54 -14.49
N MET A 62 7.31 6.11 -13.31
CA MET A 62 7.67 5.41 -12.07
C MET A 62 6.72 5.80 -10.95
#